data_AF-A0A3C1TND1-F1
#
_entry.id   AF-A0A3C1TND1-F1
#
_cell.length_a   1.000
_cell.length_b   1.000
_cell.length_c   1.000
_cell.angle_alpha   90.00
_cell.angle_beta   90.00
_cell.angle_gamma   90.00
#
_symmetry.space_group_name_H-M   'P 1'
#
loop_
_entity.id
_entity.type
_entity.pdbx_description
1 polymer ?
#
loop_
_entity_poly.entity_id
_entity_poly.type
_entity_poly.pdbx_seq_one_letter_code
_entity_poly.pdbx_strand_id
1 'polypeptide(L)'
;LDEWRVLVKKQPLDAFLSANVKTYQLTMLNLKMIQKMILGEASVKQISGPISIADYAGKTASVGLTSFLSFLALISIGLGLLNLLPIPLLDGGHLFFYLIEILKGSPVSQTFQQISIKVGLLVILSLTFVAMYNDFSRLLS
;
A
#
# COMPACT_ATOMS: atom_id res chain seq x y z
N LEU A 1 20.74 -24.75 -1.23
CA LEU A 1 20.02 -23.53 -1.71
C LEU A 1 20.95 -22.34 -1.93
N ASP A 2 22.14 -22.29 -1.31
CA ASP A 2 23.15 -21.25 -1.60
C ASP A 2 23.96 -21.48 -2.89
N GLU A 3 23.93 -22.68 -3.46
CA GLU A 3 24.67 -23.02 -4.70
C GLU A 3 24.15 -22.36 -5.99
N TRP A 4 22.97 -21.72 -5.96
CA TRP A 4 22.33 -21.12 -7.15
C TRP A 4 22.17 -19.60 -7.06
N ARG A 5 22.80 -18.95 -6.08
CA ARG A 5 22.77 -17.48 -5.94
C ARG A 5 23.89 -16.85 -6.75
N VAL A 6 23.56 -16.28 -7.91
CA VAL A 6 24.50 -15.49 -8.70
C VAL A 6 24.47 -14.04 -8.24
N LEU A 7 25.60 -13.53 -7.73
CA LEU A 7 25.74 -12.11 -7.40
C LEU A 7 25.84 -11.29 -8.69
N VAL A 8 24.74 -10.66 -9.09
CA VAL A 8 24.71 -9.76 -10.24
C VAL A 8 25.17 -8.38 -9.80
N LYS A 9 26.45 -8.07 -10.03
CA LYS A 9 26.97 -6.71 -9.88
C LYS A 9 26.53 -5.87 -11.07
N LYS A 10 25.80 -4.79 -10.81
CA LYS A 10 25.39 -3.80 -11.83
C LYS A 10 26.23 -2.54 -11.66
N GLN A 11 26.55 -1.86 -12.77
CA GLN A 11 27.13 -0.53 -12.70
C GLN A 11 26.12 0.44 -12.06
N PRO A 12 26.55 1.57 -11.46
CA PRO A 12 25.64 2.48 -10.76
C PRO A 12 24.43 2.94 -11.60
N LEU A 13 24.65 3.24 -12.88
CA LEU A 13 23.59 3.64 -13.80
C LEU A 13 22.62 2.48 -14.10
N ASP A 14 23.15 1.31 -14.42
CA ASP A 14 22.36 0.10 -14.66
C ASP A 14 21.55 -0.32 -13.43
N ALA A 15 22.13 -0.15 -12.24
CA ALA A 15 21.48 -0.42 -10.97
C ALA A 15 20.30 0.53 -10.76
N PHE A 16 20.48 1.83 -11.03
CA PHE A 16 19.41 2.83 -10.93
C PHE A 16 18.27 2.55 -11.93
N LEU A 17 18.60 2.29 -13.19
CA LEU A 17 17.59 1.95 -14.21
C LEU A 17 16.83 0.68 -13.83
N SER A 18 17.56 -0.36 -13.38
CA SER A 18 16.95 -1.61 -12.93
C SER A 18 16.05 -1.40 -11.71
N ALA A 19 16.43 -0.52 -10.77
CA ALA A 19 15.62 -0.19 -9.61
C ALA A 19 14.32 0.50 -10.01
N ASN A 20 14.36 1.46 -10.95
CA ASN A 20 13.15 2.11 -11.47
C ASN A 20 12.20 1.12 -12.14
N VAL A 21 12.72 0.23 -12.99
CA VAL A 21 11.92 -0.84 -13.62
C VAL A 21 11.29 -1.74 -12.56
N LYS A 22 12.04 -2.11 -11.52
CA LYS A 22 11.54 -2.95 -10.43
C LYS A 22 10.45 -2.24 -9.63
N THR A 23 10.64 -0.97 -9.30
CA THR A 23 9.64 -0.14 -8.61
C THR A 23 8.37 -0.07 -9.45
N TYR A 24 8.46 0.21 -10.75
CA TYR A 24 7.31 0.24 -11.65
C TYR A 24 6.54 -1.08 -11.67
N GLN A 25 7.25 -2.21 -11.74
CA GLN A 25 6.64 -3.54 -11.69
C GLN A 25 5.89 -3.78 -10.37
N LEU A 26 6.51 -3.44 -9.23
CA LEU A 26 5.88 -3.57 -7.91
C LEU A 26 4.69 -2.63 -7.74
N THR A 27 4.76 -1.40 -8.25
CA THR A 27 3.64 -0.45 -8.28
C THR A 27 2.48 -1.01 -9.08
N MET A 28 2.72 -1.52 -10.28
CA MET A 28 1.68 -2.09 -11.14
C MET A 28 1.05 -3.35 -10.53
N LEU A 29 1.84 -4.18 -9.86
CA LEU A 29 1.34 -5.33 -9.12
C LEU A 29 0.41 -4.90 -7.97
N ASN A 30 0.84 -3.95 -7.13
CA ASN A 30 0.03 -3.43 -6.03
C ASN A 30 -1.26 -2.78 -6.54
N LEU A 31 -1.18 -1.98 -7.60
CA LEU A 31 -2.36 -1.33 -8.19
C LEU A 31 -3.38 -2.37 -8.69
N LYS A 32 -2.93 -3.43 -9.35
CA LYS A 32 -3.81 -4.55 -9.76
C LYS A 32 -4.44 -5.25 -8.56
N MET A 33 -3.70 -5.43 -7.47
CA MET A 33 -4.24 -6.01 -6.24
C MET A 33 -5.34 -5.13 -5.64
N ILE A 34 -5.09 -3.83 -5.52
CA ILE A 34 -6.08 -2.84 -5.04
C ILE A 34 -7.32 -2.86 -5.95
N GLN A 35 -7.14 -2.85 -7.27
CA GLN A 35 -8.24 -2.92 -8.24
C GLN A 35 -9.10 -4.17 -8.02
N LYS A 36 -8.49 -5.36 -7.90
CA LYS A 36 -9.21 -6.61 -7.65
C LYS A 36 -9.95 -6.62 -6.33
N MET A 37 -9.40 -5.98 -5.30
CA MET A 37 -10.08 -5.84 -4.00
C MET A 37 -11.32 -4.96 -4.11
N ILE A 38 -11.23 -3.83 -4.82
CA ILE A 38 -12.37 -2.93 -5.06
C ILE A 38 -13.46 -3.63 -5.87
N LEU A 39 -13.09 -4.46 -6.85
CA LEU A 39 -14.02 -5.25 -7.67
C LEU A 39 -14.58 -6.49 -6.94
N GLY A 40 -14.10 -6.80 -5.74
CA GLY A 40 -14.51 -7.99 -4.97
C GLY A 40 -13.93 -9.32 -5.48
N GLU A 41 -13.02 -9.29 -6.46
CA GLU A 41 -12.32 -10.46 -7.00
C GLU A 41 -11.19 -10.97 -6.09
N ALA A 42 -10.69 -10.09 -5.21
CA ALA A 42 -9.71 -10.44 -4.19
C ALA A 42 -10.36 -10.43 -2.80
N SER A 43 -10.11 -11.47 -2.02
CA SER A 43 -10.66 -11.56 -0.67
C SER A 43 -10.08 -10.48 0.23
N VAL A 44 -10.93 -9.78 0.98
CA VAL A 44 -10.51 -8.89 2.08
C VAL A 44 -9.62 -9.57 3.11
N LYS A 45 -9.59 -10.91 3.18
CA LYS A 45 -8.64 -11.69 3.99
C LYS A 45 -7.17 -11.51 3.57
N GLN A 46 -6.92 -10.95 2.39
CA GLN A 46 -5.57 -10.66 1.88
C GLN A 46 -5.03 -9.31 2.36
N ILE A 47 -5.85 -8.52 3.08
CA ILE A 47 -5.37 -7.34 3.77
C ILE A 47 -4.56 -7.78 4.98
N SER A 48 -3.23 -7.62 4.88
CA SER A 48 -2.32 -7.82 6.01
C SER A 48 -2.54 -6.73 7.05
N GLY A 49 -2.83 -7.11 8.29
CA GLY A 49 -2.84 -6.18 9.41
C GLY A 49 -1.44 -5.95 10.00
N PRO A 50 -1.34 -5.12 11.04
CA PRO A 50 -0.06 -4.76 11.67
C PRO A 50 0.73 -5.96 12.18
N ILE A 51 0.05 -7.00 12.67
CA ILE A 51 0.70 -8.19 13.21
C ILE A 51 1.30 -9.01 12.06
N SER A 52 0.54 -9.22 10.98
CA SER A 52 1.05 -9.91 9.80
C SER A 52 2.26 -9.17 9.23
N ILE A 53 2.21 -7.84 9.13
CA ILE A 53 3.33 -7.02 8.66
C ILE A 53 4.57 -7.22 9.54
N ALA A 54 4.41 -7.22 10.86
CA ALA A 54 5.51 -7.46 11.79
C ALA A 54 6.11 -8.87 11.66
N ASP A 55 5.27 -9.91 11.52
CA ASP A 55 5.72 -11.29 11.32
C ASP A 55 6.49 -11.47 10.01
N TYR A 56 5.96 -10.94 8.89
CA TYR A 56 6.65 -10.97 7.61
C TYR A 56 7.95 -10.14 7.62
N ALA A 57 7.99 -9.02 8.35
CA ALA A 57 9.22 -8.26 8.53
C ALA A 57 10.29 -9.10 9.25
N GLY A 58 9.93 -9.80 10.34
CA GLY A 58 10.83 -10.68 11.08
C GLY A 58 11.34 -11.86 10.23
N LYS A 59 10.44 -12.51 9.48
CA LYS A 59 10.77 -13.61 8.57
C LYS A 59 11.69 -13.17 7.43
N THR A 60 11.47 -12.00 6.85
CA THR A 60 12.31 -11.51 5.75
C THR A 60 13.67 -11.02 6.25
N ALA A 61 13.72 -10.45 7.46
CA ALA A 61 14.97 -10.09 8.13
C ALA A 61 15.84 -11.32 8.43
N SER A 62 15.25 -12.44 8.87
CA SER A 62 16.01 -13.67 9.14
C SER A 62 16.57 -14.34 7.87
N VAL A 63 15.93 -14.13 6.71
CA VAL A 63 16.44 -14.59 5.40
C VAL A 63 17.63 -13.74 4.93
N GLY A 64 17.64 -12.44 5.26
CA GLY A 64 18.75 -11.53 5.00
C GLY A 64 18.33 -10.16 4.45
N LEU A 65 19.31 -9.26 4.36
CA LEU A 65 19.08 -7.84 4.08
C LEU A 65 18.34 -7.57 2.76
N THR A 66 18.70 -8.28 1.68
CA THR A 66 18.04 -8.08 0.37
C THR A 66 16.56 -8.44 0.40
N SER A 67 16.18 -9.52 1.11
CA SER A 67 14.79 -9.92 1.28
C SER A 67 14.02 -8.91 2.12
N PHE A 68 14.62 -8.44 3.22
CA PHE A 68 14.04 -7.42 4.08
C PHE A 68 13.80 -6.11 3.33
N LEU A 69 14.79 -5.60 2.58
CA LEU A 69 14.64 -4.39 1.77
C LEU A 69 13.58 -4.56 0.67
N SER A 70 13.48 -5.74 0.08
CA SER A 70 12.44 -6.04 -0.93
C SER A 70 11.03 -6.03 -0.32
N PHE A 71 10.88 -6.57 0.89
CA PHE A 71 9.63 -6.52 1.64
C PHE A 71 9.28 -5.08 2.05
N LEU A 72 10.25 -4.33 2.55
CA LEU A 72 10.08 -2.92 2.89
C LEU A 72 9.64 -2.11 1.68
N ALA A 73 10.28 -2.30 0.52
CA ALA A 73 9.87 -1.65 -0.73
C ALA A 73 8.43 -2.00 -1.13
N LEU A 74 8.03 -3.27 -1.01
CA LEU A 74 6.66 -3.71 -1.30
C LEU A 74 5.64 -2.99 -0.41
N ILE A 75 5.87 -2.93 0.90
CA ILE A 75 5.00 -2.25 1.86
C ILE A 75 4.97 -0.74 1.62
N SER A 76 6.12 -0.10 1.41
CA SER A 76 6.20 1.34 1.14
C SER A 76 5.45 1.75 -0.12
N ILE A 77 5.57 0.97 -1.20
CA ILE A 77 4.82 1.21 -2.45
C ILE A 77 3.32 1.03 -2.21
N GLY A 78 2.92 -0.03 -1.51
CA GLY A 78 1.52 -0.28 -1.16
C GLY A 78 0.90 0.86 -0.35
N LEU A 79 1.57 1.30 0.73
CA LEU A 79 1.14 2.43 1.56
C LEU A 79 1.08 3.74 0.78
N GLY A 80 2.08 4.00 -0.08
CA GLY A 80 2.07 5.17 -0.95
C GLY A 80 0.89 5.19 -1.91
N LEU A 81 0.56 4.06 -2.53
CA LEU A 81 -0.61 3.93 -3.40
C LEU A 81 -1.93 4.06 -2.64
N LEU A 82 -2.04 3.46 -1.45
CA LEU A 82 -3.22 3.60 -0.60
C LEU A 82 -3.45 5.06 -0.19
N ASN A 83 -2.39 5.79 0.17
CA ASN A 83 -2.47 7.21 0.51
C ASN A 83 -2.87 8.10 -0.66
N LEU A 84 -2.66 7.66 -1.92
CA LEU A 84 -3.10 8.38 -3.11
C LEU A 84 -4.55 8.09 -3.51
N LEU A 85 -5.23 7.15 -2.85
CA LEU A 85 -6.65 6.90 -3.11
C LEU A 85 -7.50 8.12 -2.72
N PRO A 86 -8.63 8.35 -3.40
CA PRO A 86 -9.54 9.47 -3.13
C PRO A 86 -10.38 9.21 -1.86
N ILE A 87 -9.73 8.86 -0.76
CA ILE A 87 -10.34 8.65 0.55
C ILE A 87 -10.06 9.91 1.38
N PRO A 88 -11.10 10.64 1.82
CA PRO A 88 -10.92 11.77 2.72
C PRO A 88 -10.15 11.33 3.98
N LEU A 89 -9.30 12.20 4.56
CA LEU A 89 -8.27 11.90 5.59
C LEU A 89 -6.90 11.48 5.03
N LEU A 90 -6.84 10.86 3.84
CA LEU A 90 -5.57 10.57 3.17
C LEU A 90 -5.13 11.72 2.26
N ASP A 91 -3.85 11.75 1.91
CA ASP A 91 -3.26 12.76 1.01
C ASP A 91 -4.01 12.84 -0.34
N GLY A 92 -4.41 11.69 -0.88
CA GLY A 92 -5.19 11.57 -2.12
C GLY A 92 -6.60 12.14 -2.01
N GLY A 93 -7.18 12.20 -0.80
CA GLY A 93 -8.45 12.88 -0.55
C GLY A 93 -8.35 14.39 -0.76
N HIS A 94 -7.24 15.00 -0.33
CA HIS A 94 -6.97 16.41 -0.59
C HIS A 94 -6.72 16.67 -2.07
N LEU A 95 -5.94 15.81 -2.73
CA LEU A 95 -5.73 15.89 -4.18
C LEU A 95 -7.06 15.81 -4.94
N PHE A 96 -7.96 14.94 -4.50
CA PHE A 96 -9.29 14.82 -5.08
C PHE A 96 -10.14 16.08 -4.89
N PHE A 97 -10.09 16.72 -3.71
CA PHE A 97 -10.74 18.02 -3.51
C PHE A 97 -10.16 19.10 -4.42
N TYR A 98 -8.84 19.21 -4.54
CA TYR A 98 -8.23 20.18 -5.46
C TYR A 98 -8.62 19.94 -6.91
N LEU A 99 -8.72 18.67 -7.34
CA LEU A 99 -9.22 18.34 -8.67
C LEU A 99 -10.66 18.84 -8.87
N ILE A 100 -11.53 18.64 -7.87
CA ILE A 100 -12.89 19.17 -7.90
C ILE A 100 -12.90 20.70 -7.94
N GLU A 101 -12.06 21.37 -7.14
CA GLU A 101 -11.98 22.83 -7.10
C GLU A 101 -11.54 23.43 -8.43
N ILE A 102 -10.55 22.81 -9.09
CA ILE A 102 -10.09 23.19 -10.44
C ILE A 102 -11.24 23.07 -11.44
N LEU A 103 -11.99 21.95 -11.40
CA LEU A 103 -13.12 21.73 -12.32
C LEU A 103 -14.32 22.65 -12.02
N LYS A 104 -14.58 22.94 -10.74
CA LYS A 104 -15.70 23.77 -10.29
C LYS A 104 -15.39 25.28 -10.32
N GLY A 105 -14.11 25.64 -10.41
CA GLY A 105 -13.61 27.03 -10.34
C GLY A 105 -13.83 27.72 -8.99
N SER A 106 -14.22 26.98 -7.95
CA SER A 106 -14.54 27.53 -6.63
C SER A 106 -14.26 26.51 -5.52
N PRO A 107 -13.94 26.98 -4.30
CA PRO A 107 -13.55 26.09 -3.20
C PRO A 107 -14.68 25.13 -2.82
N VAL A 108 -14.31 23.92 -2.39
CA VAL A 108 -15.27 22.95 -1.82
C VAL A 108 -15.75 23.48 -0.47
N SER A 109 -17.05 23.36 -0.19
CA SER A 109 -17.63 23.91 1.05
C SER A 109 -17.04 23.24 2.28
N GLN A 110 -16.80 24.03 3.34
CA GLN A 110 -16.24 23.52 4.60
C GLN A 110 -17.10 22.40 5.20
N THR A 111 -18.42 22.52 5.13
CA THR A 111 -19.36 21.49 5.59
C THR A 111 -19.15 20.16 4.85
N PHE A 112 -18.95 20.20 3.53
CA PHE A 112 -18.71 18.99 2.75
C PHE A 112 -17.35 18.36 3.08
N GLN A 113 -16.30 19.17 3.25
CA GLN A 113 -14.99 18.67 3.67
C GLN A 113 -15.06 17.99 5.05
N GLN A 114 -15.76 18.60 6.02
CA GLN A 114 -15.93 18.03 7.36
C GLN A 114 -16.69 16.71 7.35
N ILE A 115 -17.77 16.62 6.57
CA ILE A 115 -18.53 15.37 6.40
C ILE A 115 -17.64 14.31 5.76
N SER A 116 -16.93 14.68 4.70
CA SER A 116 -16.03 13.79 3.98
C SER A 116 -14.96 13.20 4.90
N ILE A 117 -14.29 14.03 5.71
CA ILE A 117 -13.28 13.57 6.69
C ILE A 117 -13.89 12.60 7.70
N LYS A 118 -15.10 12.84 8.20
CA LYS A 118 -15.78 11.91 9.13
C LYS A 118 -16.08 10.56 8.47
N VAL A 119 -16.54 10.59 7.22
CA VAL A 119 -16.78 9.38 6.42
C VAL A 119 -15.46 8.63 6.17
N GLY A 120 -14.42 9.36 5.77
CA GLY A 120 -13.08 8.82 5.54
C GLY A 120 -12.50 8.17 6.80
N LEU A 121 -12.61 8.82 7.96
CA LEU A 121 -12.21 8.25 9.24
C LEU A 121 -12.95 6.94 9.54
N LEU A 122 -14.27 6.90 9.34
CA LEU A 122 -15.06 5.69 9.54
C LEU A 122 -14.61 4.55 8.61
N VAL A 123 -14.31 4.85 7.35
CA VAL A 123 -13.77 3.87 6.38
C VAL A 123 -12.41 3.33 6.85
N ILE A 124 -11.47 4.21 7.25
CA ILE A 124 -10.14 3.80 7.71
C ILE A 124 -10.22 2.95 8.98
N LEU A 125 -11.05 3.34 9.96
CA LEU A 125 -11.28 2.56 11.17
C LEU A 125 -11.89 1.19 10.86
N SER A 126 -12.86 1.13 9.93
CA SER A 126 -13.47 -0.13 9.50
C SER A 126 -12.45 -1.05 8.83
N LEU A 127 -11.62 -0.53 7.94
CA LEU A 127 -10.55 -1.29 7.29
C LEU A 127 -9.51 -1.78 8.31
N THR A 128 -9.16 -0.95 9.27
CA THR A 128 -8.22 -1.30 10.35
C THR A 128 -8.79 -2.44 11.20
N PHE A 129 -10.07 -2.37 11.56
CA PHE A 129 -10.75 -3.44 12.27
C PHE A 129 -10.78 -4.74 11.47
N VAL A 130 -11.10 -4.70 10.17
CA VAL A 130 -11.06 -5.87 9.29
C VAL A 130 -9.65 -6.46 9.21
N ALA A 131 -8.62 -5.63 9.07
CA ALA A 131 -7.23 -6.09 9.02
C ALA A 131 -6.80 -6.76 10.33
N MET A 132 -7.16 -6.19 11.48
CA MET A 132 -6.91 -6.80 12.79
C MET A 132 -7.67 -8.11 12.95
N TYR A 133 -8.95 -8.17 12.54
CA TYR A 133 -9.74 -9.40 12.58
C TYR A 133 -9.11 -10.51 11.73
N ASN A 134 -8.64 -10.17 10.53
CA ASN A 134 -7.93 -11.11 9.66
C ASN A 134 -6.62 -11.61 10.29
N ASP A 135 -5.86 -10.73 10.96
CA ASP A 135 -4.65 -11.11 11.68
C ASP A 135 -4.98 -12.11 12.80
N PHE A 136 -5.95 -11.82 13.66
CA PHE A 136 -6.38 -12.74 14.73
C PHE A 136 -6.88 -14.07 14.19
N SER A 137 -7.73 -14.04 13.15
CA SER A 137 -8.24 -15.26 12.52
C SER A 137 -7.12 -16.13 11.97
N ARG A 138 -6.03 -15.53 11.48
CA ARG A 138 -4.88 -16.26 10.93
C ARG A 138 -3.95 -16.81 12.01
N LEU A 139 -3.85 -16.14 13.15
CA LEU A 139 -3.05 -16.61 14.29
C LEU A 139 -3.69 -17.81 15.01
N LEU A 140 -5.03 -17.85 15.03
CA LEU A 140 -5.79 -18.90 15.72
C LEU A 140 -6.07 -20.13 14.83
N SER A 141 -5.87 -20.02 13.52
CA SER A 141 -6.02 -21.11 12.54
C SER A 141 -4.70 -21.82 12.28
#